data_AF-A0A0F8XQD3-F1
#
_entry.id   AF-A0A0F8XQD3-F1
#
_cell.length_a   1.000
_cell.length_b   1.000
_cell.length_c   1.000
_cell.angle_alpha   90.00
_cell.angle_beta   90.00
_cell.angle_gamma   90.00
#
_symmetry.space_group_name_H-M   'P 1'
#
loop_
_entity.id
_entity.type
_entity.pdbx_description
1 polymer ?
#
loop_
_entity_poly.entity_id
_entity_poly.type
_entity_poly.pdbx_seq_one_letter_code
_entity_poly.pdbx_strand_id
1 'polypeptide(L)'
;DLSMLGIVPKLYDLEEGEEKIHWCPVDIQRLLRTLPIKKTFKLNLGSNIVKKKSFILVLAFVLIGPLVFAGGKEEEETPTTAPGGPQYGGTFTYTYWSITKADPPSPDIQDELYISTRWLNPVQEMPLIADFEKYGPRGTGESQFSMAGYIPAKFQKGHLLESWEVTPEKITWHVRPGIYWAADNVDWMENRELTAQDMVDDILYFRGAESKGKFLRDLTGEIYTTGKYTLVIETPGGFDITLMYKLGYEDRALISPPEMVAAGADKWENQVGTGPFMFKEYVVGSHMTFERNPNYWDTTIINGKEYQLPFFDEWVQPIIPDASTLVAALRTGKIDYDYSVEARHWETLDTTAPELEKLKSPGNSGFLIFLKIDEPPFDNID
;
A
#
# COMPACT_ATOMS: atom_id res chain seq x y z
N ASP A 1 -34.47 -27.76 -11.27
CA ASP A 1 -34.66 -26.37 -11.70
C ASP A 1 -33.75 -25.49 -10.85
N LEU A 2 -32.87 -24.73 -11.50
CA LEU A 2 -31.87 -23.84 -10.87
C LEU A 2 -31.81 -22.49 -11.58
N SER A 3 -32.90 -22.11 -12.26
CA SER A 3 -33.04 -20.91 -13.08
C SER A 3 -32.92 -19.58 -12.30
N MET A 4 -33.00 -19.61 -10.96
CA MET A 4 -33.04 -18.41 -10.11
C MET A 4 -31.67 -17.95 -9.55
N LEU A 5 -30.53 -18.39 -10.13
CA LEU A 5 -29.20 -17.94 -9.72
C LEU A 5 -28.42 -17.14 -10.79
N GLY A 6 -29.03 -16.82 -11.93
CA GLY A 6 -28.52 -15.81 -12.88
C GLY A 6 -27.23 -16.15 -13.65
N ILE A 7 -26.57 -17.28 -13.38
CA ILE A 7 -25.36 -17.70 -14.09
C ILE A 7 -25.76 -18.44 -15.38
N VAL A 8 -25.60 -17.76 -16.52
CA VAL A 8 -25.71 -18.38 -17.85
C VAL A 8 -24.35 -19.01 -18.22
N PRO A 9 -24.26 -20.32 -18.47
CA PRO A 9 -23.00 -20.95 -18.86
C PRO A 9 -22.65 -20.64 -20.32
N LYS A 10 -21.40 -20.23 -20.58
CA LYS A 10 -20.82 -20.35 -21.92
C LYS A 10 -20.32 -21.78 -22.11
N LEU A 11 -21.00 -22.53 -22.96
CA LEU A 11 -20.57 -23.85 -23.42
C LEU A 11 -19.29 -23.74 -24.26
N TYR A 12 -18.36 -24.67 -24.04
CA TYR A 12 -17.41 -25.15 -25.02
C TYR A 12 -17.40 -26.68 -24.95
N ASP A 13 -17.34 -27.33 -26.11
CA ASP A 13 -17.50 -28.78 -26.22
C ASP A 13 -16.34 -29.58 -25.60
N LEU A 14 -16.67 -30.82 -25.21
CA LEU A 14 -15.73 -31.81 -24.71
C LEU A 14 -15.82 -33.07 -25.57
N GLU A 15 -14.72 -33.46 -26.21
CA GLU A 15 -14.52 -34.84 -26.66
C GLU A 15 -13.55 -35.57 -25.72
N GLU A 16 -13.97 -36.78 -25.31
CA GLU A 16 -13.19 -37.84 -24.65
C GLU A 16 -12.42 -37.52 -23.34
N GLY A 17 -13.07 -37.77 -22.20
CA GLY A 17 -12.88 -39.12 -21.64
C GLY A 17 -12.33 -39.30 -20.22
N GLU A 18 -11.86 -38.27 -19.51
CA GLU A 18 -11.51 -38.39 -18.07
C GLU A 18 -11.90 -37.14 -17.26
N GLU A 19 -12.69 -37.33 -16.20
CA GLU A 19 -12.85 -36.29 -15.16
C GLU A 19 -11.57 -36.16 -14.33
N LYS A 20 -10.75 -35.14 -14.63
CA LYS A 20 -9.67 -34.69 -13.76
C LYS A 20 -9.92 -33.28 -13.28
N ILE A 21 -10.32 -33.16 -12.02
CA ILE A 21 -10.32 -31.87 -11.29
C ILE A 21 -8.87 -31.37 -11.25
N HIS A 22 -8.57 -30.33 -12.01
CA HIS A 22 -7.24 -29.72 -12.05
C HIS A 22 -6.97 -28.87 -10.80
N TRP A 23 -6.53 -29.53 -9.74
CA TRP A 23 -5.85 -28.87 -8.63
C TRP A 23 -4.53 -28.26 -9.13
N CYS A 24 -4.33 -26.96 -8.89
CA CYS A 24 -3.10 -26.26 -9.28
C CYS A 24 -1.94 -26.66 -8.34
N PRO A 25 -0.86 -27.32 -8.81
CA PRO A 25 0.18 -27.82 -7.91
C PRO A 25 1.23 -26.73 -7.61
N VAL A 26 1.08 -26.03 -6.47
CA VAL A 26 2.10 -25.09 -5.94
C VAL A 26 2.40 -25.39 -4.46
N ASP A 27 2.59 -26.68 -4.15
CA ASP A 27 2.74 -27.22 -2.78
C ASP A 27 4.16 -27.75 -2.47
N ILE A 28 5.20 -26.98 -2.81
CA ILE A 28 6.58 -27.28 -2.38
C ILE A 28 7.18 -26.18 -1.50
N GLN A 29 7.01 -24.89 -1.84
CA GLN A 29 7.39 -23.81 -0.92
C GLN A 29 6.31 -23.48 0.14
N ARG A 30 5.13 -24.12 0.05
CA ARG A 30 4.03 -23.98 1.03
C ARG A 30 4.11 -24.96 2.21
N LEU A 31 5.09 -25.88 2.22
CA LEU A 31 5.15 -27.02 3.13
C LEU A 31 6.12 -26.86 4.32
N LEU A 32 7.02 -25.88 4.30
CA LEU A 32 8.07 -25.71 5.33
C LEU A 32 7.76 -24.66 6.42
N ARG A 33 6.54 -24.11 6.47
CA ARG A 33 6.11 -23.14 7.50
C ARG A 33 4.69 -23.39 8.07
N THR A 34 4.17 -24.62 7.93
CA THR A 34 2.71 -24.88 8.02
C THR A 34 2.27 -26.05 8.93
N LEU A 35 3.16 -26.67 9.71
CA LEU A 35 2.86 -27.92 10.45
C LEU A 35 2.86 -27.83 11.99
N PRO A 36 1.68 -27.67 12.63
CA PRO A 36 1.45 -28.10 14.01
C PRO A 36 0.84 -29.53 14.05
N ILE A 37 1.64 -30.55 14.37
CA ILE A 37 1.16 -31.95 14.36
C ILE A 37 0.43 -32.33 15.65
N LYS A 38 -0.89 -32.63 15.55
CA LYS A 38 -1.57 -33.58 16.46
C LYS A 38 -2.51 -34.53 15.70
N LYS A 39 -2.18 -35.82 15.81
CA LYS A 39 -2.98 -37.04 15.50
C LYS A 39 -3.24 -37.43 14.02
N THR A 40 -2.30 -38.23 13.52
CA THR A 40 -2.52 -39.58 12.91
C THR A 40 -3.85 -39.91 12.21
N PHE A 41 -3.73 -40.33 10.95
CA PHE A 41 -4.35 -41.57 10.44
C PHE A 41 -3.35 -42.32 9.53
N LYS A 42 -3.56 -43.64 9.32
CA LYS A 42 -2.74 -44.49 8.43
C LYS A 42 -3.56 -44.93 7.21
N LEU A 43 -2.90 -45.04 6.06
CA LEU A 43 -3.17 -46.11 5.09
C LEU A 43 -1.86 -46.51 4.37
N ASN A 44 -1.89 -47.54 3.52
CA ASN A 44 -0.71 -48.35 3.20
C ASN A 44 -0.75 -48.93 1.76
N LEU A 45 0.42 -49.34 1.25
CA LEU A 45 0.67 -50.02 -0.05
C LEU A 45 0.55 -49.11 -1.30
N GLY A 46 1.27 -49.38 -2.40
CA GLY A 46 2.17 -50.51 -2.68
C GLY A 46 3.17 -50.26 -3.83
N SER A 47 4.03 -51.25 -4.09
CA SER A 47 5.21 -51.16 -4.98
C SER A 47 4.91 -51.32 -6.47
N ASN A 48 5.73 -50.68 -7.34
CA ASN A 48 6.19 -51.32 -8.58
C ASN A 48 7.51 -50.72 -9.12
N ILE A 49 8.20 -51.44 -10.03
CA ILE A 49 9.62 -51.26 -10.36
C ILE A 49 9.87 -51.32 -11.89
N VAL A 50 10.57 -50.35 -12.50
CA VAL A 50 11.37 -50.55 -13.75
C VAL A 50 12.68 -49.74 -13.73
N LYS A 51 13.74 -50.33 -14.32
CA LYS A 51 15.16 -49.94 -14.27
C LYS A 51 15.61 -48.99 -15.39
N LYS A 52 16.66 -48.17 -15.12
CA LYS A 52 18.00 -48.15 -15.77
C LYS A 52 18.88 -47.09 -15.05
N LYS A 53 20.07 -47.43 -14.51
CA LYS A 53 21.42 -47.48 -15.16
C LYS A 53 21.84 -46.12 -15.79
N SER A 54 23.06 -45.57 -15.64
CA SER A 54 24.33 -45.92 -14.93
C SER A 54 25.33 -44.75 -15.19
N PHE A 55 26.47 -44.46 -14.50
CA PHE A 55 27.24 -45.05 -13.39
C PHE A 55 28.25 -44.01 -12.83
N ILE A 56 28.76 -44.15 -11.58
CA ILE A 56 30.17 -43.97 -11.12
C ILE A 56 30.25 -44.05 -9.58
N LEU A 57 31.42 -44.44 -9.04
CA LEU A 57 31.70 -44.79 -7.65
C LEU A 57 33.13 -44.34 -7.27
N VAL A 58 33.40 -43.95 -6.01
CA VAL A 58 34.41 -44.56 -5.09
C VAL A 58 34.68 -43.73 -3.81
N LEU A 59 34.41 -44.38 -2.68
CA LEU A 59 34.90 -44.28 -1.29
C LEU A 59 35.64 -43.03 -0.74
N ALA A 60 35.25 -42.68 0.50
CA ALA A 60 36.17 -42.58 1.65
C ALA A 60 35.51 -43.22 2.91
N PHE A 61 36.31 -43.63 3.92
CA PHE A 61 35.86 -44.39 5.10
C PHE A 61 35.57 -43.51 6.33
N VAL A 62 34.55 -43.89 7.12
CA VAL A 62 34.50 -43.71 8.60
C VAL A 62 33.87 -44.97 9.23
N LEU A 63 34.24 -45.31 10.47
CA LEU A 63 33.83 -46.55 11.17
C LEU A 63 32.39 -46.50 11.71
N ILE A 64 31.81 -47.68 11.92
CA ILE A 64 30.57 -47.89 12.69
C ILE A 64 30.90 -47.88 14.19
N GLY A 65 30.23 -47.00 14.94
CA GLY A 65 30.12 -47.02 16.40
C GLY A 65 28.64 -46.97 16.82
N PRO A 66 28.27 -47.47 18.01
CA PRO A 66 26.86 -47.66 18.37
C PRO A 66 26.10 -46.34 18.60
N LEU A 67 24.82 -46.32 18.21
CA LEU A 67 23.90 -45.21 18.45
C LEU A 67 23.78 -44.90 19.95
N VAL A 68 24.11 -43.66 20.30
CA VAL A 68 23.62 -42.99 21.51
C VAL A 68 22.97 -41.69 21.03
N PHE A 69 21.66 -41.57 21.21
CA PHE A 69 20.92 -40.33 20.91
C PHE A 69 21.23 -39.27 21.98
N ALA A 70 22.39 -38.63 21.87
CA ALA A 70 22.62 -37.32 22.47
C ALA A 70 21.94 -36.28 21.57
N GLY A 71 20.84 -35.69 22.04
CA GLY A 71 20.12 -34.64 21.32
C GLY A 71 20.93 -33.35 21.30
N GLY A 72 21.83 -33.22 20.33
CA GLY A 72 22.37 -31.92 19.96
C GLY A 72 21.22 -31.02 19.52
N LYS A 73 21.06 -29.88 20.20
CA LYS A 73 20.35 -28.76 19.58
C LYS A 73 21.26 -28.26 18.46
N GLU A 74 20.84 -28.44 17.22
CA GLU A 74 21.17 -27.42 16.23
C GLU A 74 20.42 -26.16 16.69
N GLU A 75 21.17 -25.13 17.07
CA GLU A 75 20.55 -23.83 17.31
C GLU A 75 20.10 -23.32 15.95
N GLU A 76 18.79 -23.30 15.75
CA GLU A 76 18.14 -22.72 14.60
C GLU A 76 18.56 -21.25 14.54
N GLU A 77 19.48 -20.92 13.63
CA GLU A 77 19.84 -19.53 13.32
C GLU A 77 18.62 -18.85 12.72
N THR A 78 17.75 -18.38 13.61
CA THR A 78 16.77 -17.33 13.31
C THR A 78 17.52 -16.22 12.56
N PRO A 79 16.99 -15.73 11.42
CA PRO A 79 17.62 -14.60 10.74
C PRO A 79 17.69 -13.45 11.74
N THR A 80 18.91 -13.10 12.14
CA THR A 80 19.12 -12.11 13.18
C THR A 80 18.63 -10.77 12.65
N THR A 81 17.47 -10.32 13.16
CA THR A 81 17.20 -8.90 13.25
C THR A 81 18.44 -8.27 13.88
N ALA A 82 19.12 -7.40 13.13
CA ALA A 82 20.41 -6.84 13.54
C ALA A 82 20.27 -6.29 14.96
N PRO A 83 21.11 -6.70 15.94
CA PRO A 83 20.81 -6.56 17.36
C PRO A 83 20.74 -5.09 17.80
N GLY A 84 19.53 -4.54 17.72
CA GLY A 84 19.22 -3.13 17.83
C GLY A 84 17.73 -2.88 17.48
N GLY A 85 17.27 -1.64 17.72
CA GLY A 85 15.99 -1.17 17.20
C GLY A 85 16.11 -0.68 15.75
N PRO A 86 15.04 -0.09 15.18
CA PRO A 86 15.19 0.77 14.00
C PRO A 86 16.28 1.82 14.24
N GLN A 87 17.06 2.07 13.20
CA GLN A 87 18.04 3.16 13.17
C GLN A 87 17.32 4.46 12.78
N TYR A 88 17.87 5.59 13.22
CA TYR A 88 17.38 6.91 12.84
C TYR A 88 18.37 7.62 11.93
N GLY A 89 17.81 8.38 11.01
CA GLY A 89 18.48 9.35 10.16
C GLY A 89 18.91 8.84 8.79
N GLY A 90 19.46 9.75 8.00
CA GLY A 90 19.82 9.54 6.60
C GLY A 90 18.65 9.72 5.64
N THR A 91 18.89 9.44 4.36
CA THR A 91 17.95 9.67 3.24
C THR A 91 17.33 8.36 2.77
N PHE A 92 16.02 8.34 2.53
CA PHE A 92 15.30 7.26 1.86
C PHE A 92 14.95 7.67 0.43
N THR A 93 15.46 6.93 -0.56
CA THR A 93 15.27 7.23 -1.98
C THR A 93 14.26 6.26 -2.60
N TYR A 94 13.12 6.77 -3.01
CA TYR A 94 11.93 5.99 -3.36
C TYR A 94 11.42 6.33 -4.77
N THR A 95 11.21 5.30 -5.59
CA THR A 95 10.58 5.46 -6.90
C THR A 95 9.24 4.74 -6.98
N TYR A 96 8.27 5.41 -7.61
CA TYR A 96 6.92 4.92 -7.82
C TYR A 96 6.59 4.98 -9.30
N TRP A 97 5.98 3.90 -9.83
CA TRP A 97 5.79 3.66 -11.26
C TRP A 97 5.26 4.85 -12.09
N SER A 98 4.46 5.73 -11.47
CA SER A 98 3.95 6.94 -12.11
C SER A 98 4.86 8.17 -11.89
N ILE A 99 5.39 8.36 -10.67
CA ILE A 99 6.27 9.48 -10.27
C ILE A 99 7.54 9.51 -11.14
N THR A 100 8.19 8.36 -11.28
CA THR A 100 9.51 8.25 -11.91
C THR A 100 9.51 8.60 -13.40
N LYS A 101 8.34 8.75 -14.04
CA LYS A 101 8.23 8.84 -15.51
C LYS A 101 8.08 10.27 -16.07
N ALA A 102 7.55 11.19 -15.28
CA ALA A 102 7.40 12.60 -15.64
C ALA A 102 7.06 13.42 -14.40
N ASP A 103 7.47 14.69 -14.43
CA ASP A 103 7.01 15.73 -13.51
C ASP A 103 5.48 15.67 -13.31
N PRO A 104 5.00 15.60 -12.06
CA PRO A 104 3.57 15.73 -11.79
C PRO A 104 3.08 17.17 -12.11
N PRO A 105 1.82 17.35 -12.57
CA PRO A 105 1.39 18.61 -13.19
C PRO A 105 1.00 19.70 -12.18
N SER A 106 0.41 19.30 -11.05
CA SER A 106 -0.03 20.19 -9.96
C SER A 106 -0.15 19.36 -8.67
N PRO A 107 0.13 19.94 -7.49
CA PRO A 107 -0.20 19.36 -6.19
C PRO A 107 -1.68 19.55 -5.81
N ASP A 108 -2.43 20.44 -6.47
CA ASP A 108 -3.85 20.64 -6.16
C ASP A 108 -4.68 19.38 -6.54
N ILE A 109 -5.42 18.88 -5.56
CA ILE A 109 -6.35 17.75 -5.70
C ILE A 109 -7.55 18.07 -6.62
N GLN A 110 -7.82 19.36 -6.86
CA GLN A 110 -8.78 19.84 -7.87
C GLN A 110 -8.24 19.79 -9.30
N ASP A 111 -6.94 19.95 -9.50
CA ASP A 111 -6.28 19.93 -10.81
C ASP A 111 -6.07 18.51 -11.31
N GLU A 112 -5.59 17.60 -10.44
CA GLU A 112 -5.43 16.19 -10.80
C GLU A 112 -5.57 15.23 -9.61
N LEU A 113 -6.38 14.18 -9.78
CA LEU A 113 -6.82 13.33 -8.67
C LEU A 113 -5.72 12.43 -8.12
N TYR A 114 -5.28 11.45 -8.91
CA TYR A 114 -4.33 10.43 -8.46
C TYR A 114 -2.89 10.95 -8.48
N ILE A 115 -2.63 12.01 -9.25
CA ILE A 115 -1.28 12.52 -9.51
C ILE A 115 -0.87 13.60 -8.48
N SER A 116 -1.82 14.34 -7.89
CA SER A 116 -1.55 15.22 -6.73
C SER A 116 -0.97 14.43 -5.54
N THR A 117 -1.51 13.23 -5.28
CA THR A 117 -1.06 12.32 -4.20
C THR A 117 0.46 12.07 -4.16
N ARG A 118 1.15 12.20 -5.30
CA ARG A 118 2.62 12.10 -5.39
C ARG A 118 3.35 13.14 -4.55
N TRP A 119 2.85 14.38 -4.58
CA TRP A 119 3.32 15.49 -3.76
C TRP A 119 2.82 15.34 -2.32
N LEU A 120 1.56 14.95 -2.16
CA LEU A 120 0.86 15.05 -0.87
C LEU A 120 1.16 13.88 0.09
N ASN A 121 1.35 12.65 -0.38
CA ASN A 121 1.49 11.45 0.47
C ASN A 121 2.62 11.50 1.55
N PRO A 122 3.75 12.22 1.38
CA PRO A 122 4.74 12.38 2.45
C PRO A 122 4.36 13.42 3.52
N VAL A 123 3.45 14.34 3.18
CA VAL A 123 3.22 15.60 3.90
C VAL A 123 1.82 15.67 4.53
N GLN A 124 0.80 15.20 3.83
CA GLN A 124 -0.60 15.16 4.26
C GLN A 124 -1.01 13.74 4.65
N GLU A 125 -2.11 13.63 5.39
CA GLU A 125 -2.57 12.39 5.99
C GLU A 125 -4.07 12.18 5.82
N MET A 126 -4.48 10.92 5.95
CA MET A 126 -5.87 10.49 5.77
C MET A 126 -6.58 10.19 7.11
N PRO A 127 -7.93 10.34 7.20
CA PRO A 127 -8.71 10.09 8.41
C PRO A 127 -8.56 8.68 9.03
N LEU A 128 -8.40 7.64 8.20
CA LEU A 128 -8.27 6.23 8.57
C LEU A 128 -7.05 5.60 7.87
N ILE A 129 -6.37 4.65 8.51
CA ILE A 129 -5.27 3.89 7.87
C ILE A 129 -5.41 2.37 8.07
N ALA A 130 -4.58 1.62 7.35
CA ALA A 130 -4.36 0.20 7.59
C ALA A 130 -3.89 -0.05 9.04
N ASP A 131 -4.56 -0.94 9.78
CA ASP A 131 -4.09 -1.38 11.10
C ASP A 131 -3.04 -2.50 10.93
N PHE A 132 -1.90 -2.11 10.36
CA PHE A 132 -0.76 -2.97 10.06
C PHE A 132 -0.08 -3.51 11.32
N GLU A 133 -0.12 -2.76 12.42
CA GLU A 133 0.51 -3.17 13.68
C GLU A 133 -0.26 -4.30 14.36
N LYS A 134 -1.60 -4.25 14.33
CA LYS A 134 -2.44 -5.29 14.92
C LYS A 134 -2.68 -6.47 14.01
N TYR A 135 -2.96 -6.25 12.72
CA TYR A 135 -3.36 -7.33 11.79
C TYR A 135 -2.29 -7.73 10.78
N GLY A 136 -1.24 -6.92 10.61
CA GLY A 136 -0.15 -7.16 9.68
C GLY A 136 0.84 -8.22 10.16
N PRO A 137 1.94 -8.46 9.40
CA PRO A 137 3.01 -9.39 9.77
C PRO A 137 3.72 -9.12 11.11
N ARG A 138 3.61 -7.92 11.67
CA ARG A 138 4.09 -7.58 13.03
C ARG A 138 3.08 -7.92 14.15
N GLY A 139 1.83 -8.20 13.81
CA GLY A 139 0.71 -8.45 14.72
C GLY A 139 0.15 -9.87 14.58
N THR A 140 -1.18 -10.01 14.39
CA THR A 140 -1.86 -11.31 14.25
C THR A 140 -1.62 -11.99 12.90
N GLY A 141 -1.14 -11.26 11.89
CA GLY A 141 -0.94 -11.77 10.52
C GLY A 141 -2.21 -12.07 9.73
N GLU A 142 -3.40 -11.77 10.27
CA GLU A 142 -4.71 -11.97 9.60
C GLU A 142 -4.85 -11.23 8.26
N SER A 143 -4.12 -10.13 8.09
CA SER A 143 -4.02 -9.39 6.84
C SER A 143 -2.55 -9.26 6.45
N GLN A 144 -2.22 -9.56 5.20
CA GLN A 144 -0.89 -9.23 4.66
C GLN A 144 -0.85 -7.81 4.07
N PHE A 145 -2.00 -7.15 3.92
CA PHE A 145 -2.20 -5.86 3.25
C PHE A 145 -1.60 -5.77 1.84
N SER A 146 -2.42 -6.03 0.83
CA SER A 146 -2.05 -5.84 -0.57
C SER A 146 -1.90 -4.36 -0.93
N MET A 147 -0.76 -3.97 -1.51
CA MET A 147 -0.55 -2.62 -2.04
C MET A 147 -1.65 -2.27 -3.07
N ALA A 148 -2.23 -1.07 -2.94
CA ALA A 148 -3.33 -0.56 -3.78
C ALA A 148 -4.55 -1.50 -3.90
N GLY A 149 -4.84 -2.28 -2.85
CA GLY A 149 -6.09 -3.04 -2.69
C GLY A 149 -7.04 -2.39 -1.67
N TYR A 150 -8.34 -2.61 -1.83
CA TYR A 150 -9.34 -2.21 -0.83
C TYR A 150 -9.10 -2.93 0.50
N ILE A 151 -8.99 -2.16 1.60
CA ILE A 151 -8.89 -2.71 2.96
C ILE A 151 -10.30 -2.81 3.55
N PRO A 152 -10.79 -4.02 3.90
CA PRO A 152 -12.04 -4.17 4.65
C PRO A 152 -11.99 -3.43 5.98
N ALA A 153 -13.08 -2.73 6.35
CA ALA A 153 -13.15 -1.90 7.56
C ALA A 153 -12.66 -2.57 8.86
N LYS A 154 -12.81 -3.91 8.99
CA LYS A 154 -12.28 -4.68 10.14
C LYS A 154 -10.75 -4.71 10.29
N PHE A 155 -10.02 -4.18 9.30
CA PHE A 155 -8.56 -4.08 9.25
C PHE A 155 -8.08 -2.62 9.13
N GLN A 156 -8.97 -1.63 9.35
CA GLN A 156 -8.64 -0.21 9.40
C GLN A 156 -8.56 0.26 10.88
N LYS A 157 -7.68 1.21 11.20
CA LYS A 157 -7.68 1.98 12.46
C LYS A 157 -7.92 3.47 12.15
N GLY A 158 -8.47 4.20 13.13
CA GLY A 158 -8.55 5.66 13.08
C GLY A 158 -7.15 6.27 13.10
N HIS A 159 -6.94 7.30 12.29
CA HIS A 159 -5.66 7.97 12.11
C HIS A 159 -5.75 9.42 12.56
N LEU A 160 -6.07 10.36 11.67
CA LEU A 160 -6.51 11.70 12.06
C LEU A 160 -7.84 11.69 12.83
N LEU A 161 -8.62 10.59 12.75
CA LEU A 161 -9.77 10.33 13.62
C LEU A 161 -9.37 9.45 14.81
N GLU A 162 -9.89 9.77 15.99
CA GLU A 162 -9.86 8.85 17.14
C GLU A 162 -11.01 7.82 17.07
N SER A 163 -12.18 8.21 16.57
CA SER A 163 -13.36 7.34 16.43
C SER A 163 -14.38 7.93 15.44
N TRP A 164 -15.35 7.11 15.03
CA TRP A 164 -16.44 7.52 14.14
C TRP A 164 -17.70 6.68 14.36
N GLU A 165 -18.86 7.26 14.09
CA GLU A 165 -20.17 6.60 14.07
C GLU A 165 -20.75 6.66 12.66
N VAL A 166 -21.49 5.63 12.26
CA VAL A 166 -22.14 5.55 10.94
C VAL A 166 -23.58 5.08 11.11
N THR A 167 -24.54 5.87 10.62
CA THR A 167 -25.96 5.50 10.51
C THR A 167 -26.42 5.68 9.06
N PRO A 168 -27.63 5.19 8.67
CA PRO A 168 -28.16 5.43 7.32
C PRO A 168 -28.39 6.91 6.98
N GLU A 169 -28.52 7.77 7.99
CA GLU A 169 -28.87 9.18 7.89
C GLU A 169 -27.66 10.12 7.99
N LYS A 170 -26.56 9.69 8.64
CA LYS A 170 -25.34 10.50 8.80
C LYS A 170 -24.11 9.67 9.18
N ILE A 171 -22.94 10.29 9.02
CA ILE A 171 -21.68 9.91 9.66
C ILE A 171 -21.35 10.96 10.74
N THR A 172 -20.91 10.52 11.92
CA THR A 172 -20.27 11.39 12.93
C THR A 172 -18.76 11.05 12.95
N TRP A 173 -17.88 12.04 12.87
CA TRP A 173 -16.42 11.86 12.99
C TRP A 173 -15.87 12.59 14.21
N HIS A 174 -14.98 11.92 14.94
CA HIS A 174 -14.22 12.48 16.07
C HIS A 174 -12.74 12.59 15.70
N VAL A 175 -12.28 13.82 15.49
CA VAL A 175 -10.91 14.17 15.11
C VAL A 175 -9.99 14.04 16.33
N ARG A 176 -8.81 13.44 16.15
CA ARG A 176 -7.82 13.24 17.21
C ARG A 176 -7.27 14.60 17.68
N PRO A 177 -7.43 14.97 18.97
CA PRO A 177 -6.79 16.16 19.52
C PRO A 177 -5.26 16.05 19.53
N GLY A 178 -4.57 17.19 19.46
CA GLY A 178 -3.11 17.26 19.58
C GLY A 178 -2.30 16.96 18.32
N ILE A 179 -2.96 16.75 17.17
CA ILE A 179 -2.30 16.76 15.85
C ILE A 179 -2.13 18.23 15.41
N TYR A 180 -0.99 18.58 14.80
CA TYR A 180 -0.69 19.94 14.33
C TYR A 180 -0.32 19.94 12.84
N TRP A 181 -0.68 21.01 12.15
CA TRP A 181 -0.18 21.33 10.81
C TRP A 181 1.30 21.72 10.91
N ALA A 182 2.15 21.06 10.12
CA ALA A 182 3.59 21.26 10.09
C ALA A 182 3.96 22.35 9.07
N ALA A 183 3.95 23.58 9.54
CA ALA A 183 4.16 24.81 8.78
C ALA A 183 5.55 25.43 8.98
N ASP A 184 6.51 24.72 9.58
CA ASP A 184 7.88 25.19 9.82
C ASP A 184 8.64 25.57 8.52
N ASN A 185 8.13 25.15 7.35
CA ASN A 185 8.66 25.45 6.01
C ASN A 185 7.97 26.63 5.29
N VAL A 186 6.97 27.29 5.87
CA VAL A 186 6.21 28.40 5.24
C VAL A 186 6.11 29.65 6.14
N ASP A 187 5.75 30.80 5.55
CA ASP A 187 5.64 32.10 6.25
C ASP A 187 4.21 32.65 6.38
N TRP A 188 3.22 31.98 5.78
CA TRP A 188 1.83 32.43 5.67
C TRP A 188 0.83 31.76 6.64
N MET A 189 1.25 30.73 7.38
CA MET A 189 0.50 30.17 8.51
C MET A 189 1.44 29.75 9.65
N GLU A 190 0.92 29.71 10.88
CA GLU A 190 1.65 29.19 12.06
C GLU A 190 1.32 27.70 12.27
N ASN A 191 2.22 26.98 12.96
CA ASN A 191 1.95 25.62 13.47
C ASN A 191 0.74 25.65 14.42
N ARG A 192 -0.43 25.27 13.92
CA ARG A 192 -1.69 25.22 14.68
C ARG A 192 -2.29 23.81 14.69
N GLU A 193 -3.12 23.56 15.68
CA GLU A 193 -3.78 22.26 15.84
C GLU A 193 -4.78 22.00 14.69
N LEU A 194 -4.84 20.74 14.25
CA LEU A 194 -5.89 20.21 13.39
C LEU A 194 -7.24 20.23 14.13
N THR A 195 -8.29 20.61 13.41
CA THR A 195 -9.65 20.70 13.94
C THR A 195 -10.65 20.01 13.01
N ALA A 196 -11.85 19.75 13.53
CA ALA A 196 -12.97 19.30 12.74
C ALA A 196 -13.43 20.33 11.71
N GLN A 197 -13.11 21.63 11.87
CA GLN A 197 -13.46 22.63 10.85
C GLN A 197 -12.57 22.50 9.62
N ASP A 198 -11.27 22.20 9.80
CA ASP A 198 -10.34 22.01 8.69
C ASP A 198 -10.79 20.87 7.78
N MET A 199 -11.18 19.72 8.35
CA MET A 199 -11.75 18.60 7.60
C MET A 199 -13.09 18.94 6.92
N VAL A 200 -13.94 19.78 7.53
CA VAL A 200 -15.17 20.25 6.87
C VAL A 200 -14.83 21.11 5.66
N ASP A 201 -13.92 22.07 5.82
CA ASP A 201 -13.57 23.03 4.77
C ASP A 201 -12.83 22.35 3.60
N ASP A 202 -11.95 21.39 3.87
CA ASP A 202 -11.25 20.56 2.88
C ASP A 202 -12.21 19.65 2.07
N ILE A 203 -13.11 18.91 2.75
CA ILE A 203 -14.13 18.09 2.08
C ILE A 203 -15.07 18.96 1.23
N LEU A 204 -15.43 20.15 1.72
CA LEU A 204 -16.25 21.11 0.97
C LEU A 204 -15.53 21.69 -0.24
N TYR A 205 -14.25 22.05 -0.10
CA TYR A 205 -13.37 22.49 -1.18
C TYR A 205 -13.30 21.41 -2.27
N PHE A 206 -12.95 20.18 -1.92
CA PHE A 206 -12.83 19.08 -2.88
C PHE A 206 -14.17 18.71 -3.52
N ARG A 207 -15.29 18.71 -2.77
CA ARG A 207 -16.66 18.54 -3.31
C ARG A 207 -17.01 19.62 -4.35
N GLY A 208 -16.46 20.82 -4.22
CA GLY A 208 -16.65 21.94 -5.16
C GLY A 208 -15.96 21.78 -6.52
N ALA A 209 -14.89 20.99 -6.60
CA ALA A 209 -14.00 20.92 -7.77
C ALA A 209 -14.72 20.62 -9.10
N GLU A 210 -14.37 21.33 -10.18
CA GLU A 210 -15.19 21.33 -11.42
C GLU A 210 -15.25 19.95 -12.10
N SER A 211 -14.11 19.25 -12.18
CA SER A 211 -14.00 17.98 -12.89
C SER A 211 -13.62 16.80 -11.98
N LYS A 212 -12.67 17.01 -11.07
CA LYS A 212 -11.98 15.97 -10.31
C LYS A 212 -12.80 15.46 -9.11
N GLY A 213 -13.29 16.35 -8.25
CA GLY A 213 -14.14 16.02 -7.09
C GLY A 213 -15.57 15.53 -7.42
N LYS A 214 -15.89 15.22 -8.68
CA LYS A 214 -17.26 14.86 -9.12
C LYS A 214 -17.88 13.69 -8.34
N PHE A 215 -17.09 12.73 -7.88
CA PHE A 215 -17.58 11.56 -7.12
C PHE A 215 -18.04 11.88 -5.68
N LEU A 216 -17.81 13.11 -5.20
CA LEU A 216 -18.36 13.65 -3.96
C LEU A 216 -19.57 14.56 -4.19
N ARG A 217 -19.99 14.85 -5.43
CA ARG A 217 -21.19 15.67 -5.67
C ARG A 217 -22.50 14.97 -5.32
N ASP A 218 -22.49 13.64 -5.33
CA ASP A 218 -23.62 12.83 -4.86
C ASP A 218 -23.77 12.89 -3.32
N LEU A 219 -22.72 13.30 -2.60
CA LEU A 219 -22.78 13.64 -1.18
C LEU A 219 -23.48 15.00 -1.02
N THR A 220 -24.80 14.97 -1.10
CA THR A 220 -25.70 16.13 -1.16
C THR A 220 -26.13 16.67 0.21
N GLY A 221 -25.76 16.01 1.31
CA GLY A 221 -26.08 16.48 2.67
C GLY A 221 -25.20 17.64 3.14
N GLU A 222 -25.60 18.21 4.28
CA GLU A 222 -24.80 19.20 4.99
C GLU A 222 -23.58 18.55 5.64
N ILE A 223 -22.49 19.32 5.73
CA ILE A 223 -21.21 18.90 6.31
C ILE A 223 -20.78 20.02 7.25
N TYR A 224 -20.78 19.76 8.56
CA TYR A 224 -20.68 20.82 9.57
C TYR A 224 -20.05 20.34 10.88
N THR A 225 -19.46 21.28 11.64
CA THR A 225 -18.93 21.03 12.97
C THR A 225 -19.99 21.13 14.05
N THR A 226 -19.88 20.28 15.08
CA THR A 226 -20.67 20.34 16.33
C THR A 226 -19.80 20.66 17.55
N GLY A 227 -18.49 20.71 17.36
CA GLY A 227 -17.48 21.14 18.32
C GLY A 227 -16.10 21.08 17.68
N LYS A 228 -15.05 21.55 18.38
CA LYS A 228 -13.67 21.65 17.84
C LYS A 228 -13.15 20.35 17.21
N TYR A 229 -13.56 19.21 17.74
CA TYR A 229 -13.10 17.87 17.31
C TYR A 229 -14.22 16.97 16.78
N THR A 230 -15.44 17.49 16.55
CA THR A 230 -16.56 16.68 16.05
C THR A 230 -17.20 17.32 14.83
N LEU A 231 -17.22 16.60 13.70
CA LEU A 231 -18.00 16.94 12.51
C LEU A 231 -19.08 15.90 12.21
N VAL A 232 -20.09 16.35 11.48
CA VAL A 232 -21.22 15.54 11.00
C VAL A 232 -21.30 15.70 9.48
N ILE A 233 -21.51 14.58 8.79
CA ILE A 233 -21.76 14.49 7.35
C ILE A 233 -23.14 13.85 7.20
N GLU A 234 -24.13 14.59 6.72
CA GLU A 234 -25.48 14.04 6.51
C GLU A 234 -25.58 13.26 5.19
N THR A 235 -26.41 12.20 5.17
CA THR A 235 -26.66 11.37 3.98
C THR A 235 -28.15 11.31 3.66
N PRO A 236 -28.80 12.43 3.27
CA PRO A 236 -30.25 12.51 3.07
C PRO A 236 -30.77 11.67 1.88
N GLY A 237 -29.91 11.32 0.92
CA GLY A 237 -30.21 10.35 -0.14
C GLY A 237 -30.10 8.88 0.28
N GLY A 238 -29.74 8.61 1.54
CA GLY A 238 -29.32 7.31 2.05
C GLY A 238 -27.79 7.13 2.03
N PHE A 239 -27.30 6.25 2.90
CA PHE A 239 -25.87 5.99 3.08
C PHE A 239 -25.25 5.17 1.92
N ASP A 240 -24.28 5.78 1.23
CA ASP A 240 -23.38 5.08 0.31
C ASP A 240 -22.32 4.30 1.10
N ILE A 241 -22.30 2.97 0.96
CA ILE A 241 -21.36 2.08 1.65
C ILE A 241 -19.88 2.36 1.31
N THR A 242 -19.62 3.03 0.17
CA THR A 242 -18.27 3.46 -0.22
C THR A 242 -17.85 4.80 0.37
N LEU A 243 -18.74 5.53 1.06
CA LEU A 243 -18.48 6.90 1.54
C LEU A 243 -17.34 6.97 2.57
N MET A 244 -17.30 6.04 3.54
CA MET A 244 -16.18 5.93 4.49
C MET A 244 -14.85 5.56 3.83
N TYR A 245 -14.89 4.89 2.67
CA TYR A 245 -13.69 4.62 1.88
C TYR A 245 -13.26 5.89 1.12
N LYS A 246 -14.17 6.48 0.33
CA LYS A 246 -13.96 7.72 -0.45
C LYS A 246 -13.39 8.88 0.36
N LEU A 247 -13.91 9.10 1.57
CA LEU A 247 -13.51 10.22 2.43
C LEU A 247 -12.43 9.86 3.45
N GLY A 248 -12.27 8.56 3.78
CA GLY A 248 -11.47 8.15 4.93
C GLY A 248 -10.17 7.42 4.62
N TYR A 249 -10.05 6.75 3.47
CA TYR A 249 -8.92 5.84 3.16
C TYR A 249 -8.52 5.78 1.67
N GLU A 250 -9.36 6.24 0.73
CA GLU A 250 -9.02 6.25 -0.69
C GLU A 250 -7.85 7.22 -1.00
N ASP A 251 -7.24 7.12 -2.18
CA ASP A 251 -6.04 7.90 -2.51
C ASP A 251 -6.22 9.43 -2.48
N ARG A 252 -7.47 9.94 -2.54
CA ARG A 252 -7.79 11.37 -2.35
C ARG A 252 -8.32 11.72 -0.95
N ALA A 253 -8.28 10.82 0.01
CA ALA A 253 -8.73 11.06 1.38
C ALA A 253 -7.70 11.85 2.22
N LEU A 254 -6.78 12.60 1.60
CA LEU A 254 -5.77 13.41 2.27
C LEU A 254 -6.35 14.77 2.64
N ILE A 255 -6.12 15.22 3.88
CA ILE A 255 -6.69 16.49 4.38
C ILE A 255 -5.66 17.62 4.30
N SER A 256 -6.05 18.76 3.74
CA SER A 256 -5.28 20.00 3.65
C SER A 256 -5.72 21.04 4.70
N PRO A 257 -4.86 21.99 5.10
CA PRO A 257 -5.31 23.16 5.85
C PRO A 257 -5.99 24.17 4.91
N PRO A 258 -7.13 24.79 5.28
CA PRO A 258 -7.85 25.73 4.42
C PRO A 258 -7.02 26.97 4.02
N GLU A 259 -6.01 27.37 4.81
CA GLU A 259 -5.08 28.45 4.47
C GLU A 259 -4.23 28.14 3.22
N MET A 260 -3.93 26.87 2.93
CA MET A 260 -3.19 26.46 1.71
C MET A 260 -3.92 26.92 0.44
N VAL A 261 -5.25 26.83 0.43
CA VAL A 261 -6.09 27.27 -0.69
C VAL A 261 -5.96 28.78 -0.93
N ALA A 262 -5.76 29.56 0.13
CA ALA A 262 -5.55 31.01 0.03
C ALA A 262 -4.11 31.39 -0.40
N ALA A 263 -3.10 30.59 -0.03
CA ALA A 263 -1.72 30.76 -0.50
C ALA A 263 -1.53 30.33 -1.98
N GLY A 264 -2.32 29.35 -2.41
CA GLY A 264 -2.32 28.75 -3.74
C GLY A 264 -1.98 27.27 -3.66
N ALA A 265 -3.01 26.42 -3.71
CA ALA A 265 -2.91 24.96 -3.66
C ALA A 265 -2.18 24.35 -4.86
N ASP A 266 -1.96 25.13 -5.93
CA ASP A 266 -1.25 24.80 -7.17
C ASP A 266 0.28 24.76 -7.05
N LYS A 267 0.84 25.17 -5.90
CA LYS A 267 2.28 25.36 -5.69
C LYS A 267 2.84 24.39 -4.68
N TRP A 268 3.97 23.75 -4.99
CA TRP A 268 4.62 22.80 -4.09
C TRP A 268 5.17 23.49 -2.83
N GLU A 269 5.59 24.76 -2.97
CA GLU A 269 6.08 25.62 -1.89
C GLU A 269 5.03 25.88 -0.79
N ASN A 270 3.75 25.72 -1.12
CA ASN A 270 2.62 25.97 -0.22
C ASN A 270 2.05 24.70 0.44
N GLN A 271 2.62 23.52 0.15
CA GLN A 271 2.03 22.27 0.61
C GLN A 271 2.37 22.00 2.07
N VAL A 272 1.36 22.16 2.92
CA VAL A 272 1.38 21.91 4.37
C VAL A 272 0.46 20.73 4.68
N GLY A 273 0.84 19.95 5.69
CA GLY A 273 0.06 18.81 6.18
C GLY A 273 0.43 18.45 7.61
N THR A 274 -0.14 17.36 8.14
CA THR A 274 0.12 16.86 9.50
C THR A 274 1.19 15.76 9.54
N GLY A 275 1.67 15.33 8.36
CA GLY A 275 2.41 14.11 8.11
C GLY A 275 3.88 14.11 8.55
N PRO A 276 4.57 12.98 8.31
CA PRO A 276 5.93 12.76 8.81
C PRO A 276 7.02 13.60 8.11
N PHE A 277 6.71 14.24 6.99
CA PHE A 277 7.65 15.10 6.25
C PHE A 277 7.02 16.44 5.85
N MET A 278 7.86 17.39 5.49
CA MET A 278 7.53 18.72 4.96
C MET A 278 8.22 18.89 3.61
N PHE A 279 7.66 19.71 2.71
CA PHE A 279 8.33 20.02 1.45
C PHE A 279 9.58 20.85 1.67
N LYS A 280 10.70 20.41 1.07
CA LYS A 280 12.01 21.07 1.15
C LYS A 280 12.44 21.65 -0.21
N GLU A 281 12.34 20.87 -1.28
CA GLU A 281 12.65 21.31 -2.64
C GLU A 281 11.95 20.48 -3.72
N TYR A 282 11.71 21.09 -4.87
CA TYR A 282 11.36 20.41 -6.12
C TYR A 282 12.21 20.96 -7.26
N VAL A 283 12.90 20.05 -7.95
CA VAL A 283 13.75 20.37 -9.11
C VAL A 283 13.16 19.67 -10.33
N VAL A 284 12.49 20.46 -11.16
CA VAL A 284 11.82 20.03 -12.41
C VAL A 284 12.73 19.16 -13.26
N GLY A 285 12.22 18.01 -13.69
CA GLY A 285 12.93 17.00 -14.47
C GLY A 285 13.99 16.22 -13.70
N SER A 286 14.07 16.36 -12.37
CA SER A 286 15.10 15.73 -11.54
C SER A 286 14.57 15.03 -10.30
N HIS A 287 13.95 15.73 -9.34
CA HIS A 287 13.51 15.14 -8.07
C HIS A 287 12.58 16.05 -7.26
N MET A 288 11.86 15.46 -6.31
CA MET A 288 11.30 16.15 -5.13
C MET A 288 12.04 15.66 -3.88
N THR A 289 12.35 16.56 -2.95
CA THR A 289 12.94 16.24 -1.64
C THR A 289 12.02 16.76 -0.54
N PHE A 290 11.81 15.92 0.47
CA PHE A 290 11.03 16.22 1.67
C PHE A 290 11.92 16.02 2.89
N GLU A 291 11.83 16.92 3.88
CA GLU A 291 12.56 16.81 5.13
C GLU A 291 11.64 16.42 6.28
N ARG A 292 12.17 15.72 7.28
CA ARG A 292 11.43 15.22 8.43
C ARG A 292 10.71 16.34 9.17
N ASN A 293 9.40 16.17 9.39
CA ASN A 293 8.64 16.94 10.36
C ASN A 293 9.20 16.66 11.78
N PRO A 294 9.79 17.66 12.47
CA PRO A 294 10.38 17.46 13.80
C PRO A 294 9.30 17.29 14.90
N ASN A 295 8.07 17.68 14.61
CA ASN A 295 6.91 17.71 15.50
C ASN A 295 5.87 16.62 15.16
N TYR A 296 6.23 15.61 14.36
CA TYR A 296 5.31 14.55 13.93
C TYR A 296 4.71 13.76 15.11
N TRP A 297 3.42 13.43 15.01
CA TRP A 297 2.60 13.02 16.15
C TRP A 297 2.50 11.50 16.37
N ASP A 298 2.65 10.67 15.34
CA ASP A 298 2.41 9.22 15.45
C ASP A 298 3.67 8.42 15.83
N THR A 299 3.46 7.28 16.48
CA THR A 299 4.51 6.36 16.93
C THR A 299 4.26 4.95 16.39
N THR A 300 5.26 4.07 16.42
CA THR A 300 5.06 2.65 16.08
C THR A 300 5.72 1.72 17.08
N ILE A 301 5.08 0.56 17.31
CA ILE A 301 5.60 -0.47 18.21
C ILE A 301 6.40 -1.51 17.41
N ILE A 302 7.68 -1.65 17.75
CA ILE A 302 8.60 -2.64 17.19
C ILE A 302 9.20 -3.45 18.33
N ASN A 303 9.02 -4.78 18.29
CA ASN A 303 9.50 -5.72 19.31
C ASN A 303 9.09 -5.36 20.75
N GLY A 304 7.86 -4.84 20.92
CA GLY A 304 7.30 -4.45 22.22
C GLY A 304 7.82 -3.13 22.80
N LYS A 305 8.63 -2.37 22.03
CA LYS A 305 9.04 -1.00 22.37
C LYS A 305 8.43 -0.01 21.37
N GLU A 306 8.02 1.14 21.89
CA GLU A 306 7.55 2.29 21.12
C GLU A 306 8.71 3.11 20.53
N TYR A 307 8.51 3.63 19.32
CA TYR A 307 9.45 4.48 18.59
C TYR A 307 8.72 5.63 17.90
N GLN A 308 9.32 6.81 17.93
CA GLN A 308 8.86 8.00 17.23
C GLN A 308 9.04 7.83 15.72
N LEU A 309 8.07 8.25 14.92
CA LEU A 309 8.20 8.32 13.46
C LEU A 309 8.59 9.75 13.00
N PRO A 310 9.04 9.91 11.74
CA PRO A 310 9.62 8.88 10.87
C PRO A 310 11.00 8.41 11.38
N PHE A 311 11.58 7.43 10.69
CA PHE A 311 12.93 6.93 11.01
C PHE A 311 14.04 7.72 10.30
N PHE A 312 13.91 7.95 9.00
CA PHE A 312 14.87 8.72 8.19
C PHE A 312 14.63 10.23 8.30
N ASP A 313 15.66 11.03 7.98
CA ASP A 313 15.62 12.50 8.06
C ASP A 313 15.09 13.14 6.76
N GLU A 314 15.22 12.43 5.63
CA GLU A 314 14.95 12.97 4.30
C GLU A 314 14.34 11.90 3.38
N TRP A 315 13.32 12.27 2.61
CA TRP A 315 12.74 11.45 1.53
C TRP A 315 13.11 12.11 0.20
N VAL A 316 13.77 11.37 -0.69
CA VAL A 316 14.02 11.80 -2.09
C VAL A 316 13.17 10.96 -3.06
N GLN A 317 12.47 11.63 -3.96
CA GLN A 317 11.71 11.02 -5.05
C GLN A 317 12.31 11.44 -6.41
N PRO A 318 13.19 10.64 -7.03
CA PRO A 318 13.85 11.02 -8.27
C PRO A 318 13.01 10.71 -9.51
N ILE A 319 13.12 11.55 -10.53
CA ILE A 319 12.43 11.46 -11.81
C ILE A 319 13.40 10.83 -12.82
N ILE A 320 13.20 9.54 -13.13
CA ILE A 320 14.08 8.72 -13.98
C ILE A 320 13.26 7.97 -15.04
N PRO A 321 12.90 8.62 -16.18
CA PRO A 321 11.95 8.04 -17.12
C PRO A 321 12.42 6.74 -17.78
N ASP A 322 13.72 6.61 -18.06
CA ASP A 322 14.31 5.38 -18.61
C ASP A 322 14.40 4.27 -17.56
N ALA A 323 13.74 3.14 -17.85
CA ALA A 323 13.77 1.94 -17.04
C ALA A 323 15.18 1.33 -16.89
N SER A 324 16.05 1.50 -17.88
CA SER A 324 17.42 0.96 -17.85
C SER A 324 18.27 1.66 -16.79
N THR A 325 18.15 3.00 -16.72
CA THR A 325 18.79 3.87 -15.73
C THR A 325 18.19 3.64 -14.34
N LEU A 326 16.87 3.48 -14.24
CA LEU A 326 16.17 3.13 -12.98
C LEU A 326 16.68 1.80 -12.39
N VAL A 327 16.72 0.74 -13.19
CA VAL A 327 17.24 -0.59 -12.81
C VAL A 327 18.73 -0.54 -12.47
N ALA A 328 19.52 0.28 -13.16
CA ALA A 328 20.92 0.49 -12.83
C ALA A 328 21.11 1.23 -11.49
N ALA A 329 20.27 2.22 -11.18
CA ALA A 329 20.30 2.96 -9.92
C ALA A 329 19.91 2.07 -8.73
N LEU A 330 18.81 1.32 -8.84
CA LEU A 330 18.36 0.32 -7.86
C LEU A 330 19.46 -0.71 -7.56
N ARG A 331 20.06 -1.31 -8.60
CA ARG A 331 21.20 -2.25 -8.45
C ARG A 331 22.44 -1.64 -7.77
N THR A 332 22.60 -0.32 -7.80
CA THR A 332 23.73 0.37 -7.15
C THR A 332 23.43 0.91 -5.76
N GLY A 333 22.25 0.62 -5.19
CA GLY A 333 21.84 1.17 -3.89
C GLY A 333 21.68 2.69 -3.91
N LYS A 334 21.37 3.27 -5.08
CA LYS A 334 21.02 4.70 -5.23
C LYS A 334 19.52 4.96 -5.09
N ILE A 335 18.74 3.88 -5.02
CA ILE A 335 17.29 3.85 -4.82
C ILE A 335 17.07 2.68 -3.87
N ASP A 336 16.45 2.94 -2.74
CA ASP A 336 16.22 1.96 -1.68
C ASP A 336 14.96 1.12 -1.96
N TYR A 337 14.01 1.69 -2.72
CA TYR A 337 12.77 1.04 -3.10
C TYR A 337 12.28 1.50 -4.48
N ASP A 338 11.99 0.55 -5.37
CA ASP A 338 11.23 0.80 -6.61
C ASP A 338 9.94 -0.04 -6.63
N TYR A 339 8.81 0.63 -6.84
CA TYR A 339 7.48 0.00 -6.75
C TYR A 339 7.18 -1.02 -7.87
N SER A 340 7.74 -0.82 -9.08
CA SER A 340 7.37 -1.65 -10.25
C SER A 340 8.51 -1.79 -11.25
N VAL A 341 9.42 -2.73 -10.96
CA VAL A 341 10.42 -3.18 -11.93
C VAL A 341 9.74 -3.98 -13.04
N GLU A 342 9.95 -3.58 -14.30
CA GLU A 342 9.43 -4.29 -15.47
C GLU A 342 9.97 -5.74 -15.57
N ALA A 343 9.11 -6.70 -15.91
CA ALA A 343 9.43 -8.13 -15.87
C ALA A 343 10.67 -8.56 -16.67
N ARG A 344 11.00 -7.83 -17.76
CA ARG A 344 12.22 -8.06 -18.57
C ARG A 344 13.54 -7.82 -17.82
N HIS A 345 13.51 -7.17 -16.66
CA HIS A 345 14.69 -6.87 -15.86
C HIS A 345 14.85 -7.80 -14.64
N TRP A 346 13.84 -8.62 -14.30
CA TRP A 346 13.85 -9.47 -13.10
C TRP A 346 15.03 -10.45 -13.08
N GLU A 347 15.24 -11.24 -14.14
CA GLU A 347 16.37 -12.19 -14.22
C GLU A 347 17.74 -11.50 -14.13
N THR A 348 17.85 -10.26 -14.64
CA THR A 348 19.08 -9.46 -14.56
C THR A 348 19.34 -8.99 -13.14
N LEU A 349 18.32 -8.56 -12.39
CA LEU A 349 18.47 -8.19 -10.98
C LEU A 349 18.71 -9.42 -10.10
N ASP A 350 17.95 -10.51 -10.30
CA ASP A 350 18.15 -11.80 -9.61
C ASP A 350 19.59 -12.33 -9.75
N THR A 351 20.25 -12.03 -10.87
CA THR A 351 21.64 -12.42 -11.14
C THR A 351 22.69 -11.37 -10.69
N THR A 352 22.37 -10.07 -10.74
CA THR A 352 23.37 -8.99 -10.56
C THR A 352 23.20 -8.10 -9.32
N ALA A 353 22.14 -8.33 -8.54
CA ALA A 353 21.94 -7.86 -7.18
C ALA A 353 21.04 -8.88 -6.41
N PRO A 354 21.55 -10.08 -6.12
CA PRO A 354 20.80 -11.13 -5.42
C PRO A 354 20.33 -10.71 -4.01
N GLU A 355 20.98 -9.71 -3.41
CA GLU A 355 20.64 -9.08 -2.13
C GLU A 355 19.40 -8.18 -2.16
N LEU A 356 18.87 -7.81 -3.34
CA LEU A 356 17.63 -7.04 -3.42
C LEU A 356 16.42 -7.90 -3.02
N GLU A 357 15.74 -7.48 -1.96
CA GLU A 357 14.45 -8.04 -1.54
C GLU A 357 13.34 -7.77 -2.56
N LYS A 358 12.47 -8.77 -2.78
CA LYS A 358 11.52 -8.78 -3.91
C LYS A 358 10.12 -9.21 -3.49
N LEU A 359 9.20 -8.25 -3.44
CA LEU A 359 7.78 -8.51 -3.19
C LEU A 359 7.03 -8.78 -4.51
N LYS A 360 6.44 -9.97 -4.65
CA LYS A 360 5.54 -10.31 -5.77
C LYS A 360 4.09 -10.28 -5.29
N SER A 361 3.33 -9.31 -5.76
CA SER A 361 1.87 -9.19 -5.55
C SER A 361 1.12 -9.49 -6.86
N PRO A 362 -0.11 -10.04 -6.81
CA PRO A 362 -1.05 -9.87 -7.91
C PRO A 362 -1.22 -8.38 -8.24
N GLY A 363 -1.27 -8.05 -9.53
CA GLY A 363 -1.60 -6.71 -9.98
C GLY A 363 -3.10 -6.42 -9.84
N ASN A 364 -3.46 -5.21 -9.42
CA ASN A 364 -4.83 -4.71 -9.37
C ASN A 364 -5.31 -4.09 -10.70
N SER A 365 -4.42 -4.01 -11.70
CA SER A 365 -4.59 -3.24 -12.93
C SER A 365 -4.49 -4.13 -14.17
N GLY A 366 -5.30 -3.84 -15.18
CA GLY A 366 -5.26 -4.51 -16.50
C GLY A 366 -5.10 -3.49 -17.62
N PHE A 367 -4.39 -3.87 -18.69
CA PHE A 367 -4.28 -3.05 -19.89
C PHE A 367 -5.60 -3.11 -20.68
N LEU A 368 -6.26 -1.96 -20.83
CA LEU A 368 -7.47 -1.80 -21.62
C LEU A 368 -7.14 -1.14 -22.97
N ILE A 369 -7.78 -1.62 -24.03
CA ILE A 369 -7.81 -0.92 -25.32
C ILE A 369 -9.06 -0.05 -25.33
N PHE A 370 -8.87 1.26 -25.26
CA PHE A 370 -9.97 2.23 -25.43
C PHE A 370 -10.22 2.44 -26.92
N LEU A 371 -11.41 2.04 -27.39
CA LEU A 371 -11.88 2.33 -28.74
C LEU A 371 -12.63 3.66 -28.73
N LYS A 372 -12.39 4.50 -29.74
CA LYS A 372 -13.05 5.80 -29.85
C LYS A 372 -14.41 5.65 -30.52
N ILE A 373 -15.42 5.27 -29.73
CA ILE A 373 -16.77 4.90 -30.19
C ILE A 373 -17.61 6.06 -30.79
N ASP A 374 -17.04 7.27 -30.87
CA ASP A 374 -17.58 8.42 -31.60
C ASP A 374 -16.92 8.65 -32.98
N GLU A 375 -16.00 7.77 -33.42
CA GLU A 375 -15.32 7.86 -34.73
C GLU A 375 -15.28 6.52 -35.50
N PRO A 376 -15.46 6.53 -36.84
CA PRO A 376 -15.30 5.34 -37.68
C PRO A 376 -13.91 4.70 -37.61
N PRO A 377 -13.79 3.36 -37.59
CA PRO A 377 -14.88 2.37 -37.72
C PRO A 377 -15.48 1.91 -36.37
N PHE A 378 -15.16 2.59 -35.26
CA PHE A 378 -15.52 2.16 -33.90
C PHE A 378 -16.88 2.70 -33.43
N ASP A 379 -17.49 3.59 -34.21
CA ASP A 379 -18.89 4.03 -34.07
C ASP A 379 -19.90 2.96 -34.51
N ASN A 380 -19.46 1.98 -35.30
CA ASN A 380 -20.25 0.82 -35.70
C ASN A 380 -20.15 -0.31 -34.65
N ILE A 381 -21.31 -0.92 -34.36
CA ILE A 381 -21.48 -2.01 -33.37
C ILE A 381 -21.58 -3.39 -34.05
N ASP A 382 -21.89 -3.42 -35.36
CA ASP A 382 -22.07 -4.63 -36.19
C ASP A 382 -20.76 -5.12 -36.87
#